data_AF-A0A2E5IR64-F1
#
_entry.id   AF-A0A2E5IR64-F1
#
_cell.length_a   1.000
_cell.length_b   1.000
_cell.length_c   1.000
_cell.angle_alpha   90.00
_cell.angle_beta   90.00
_cell.angle_gamma   90.00
#
_symmetry.space_group_name_H-M   'P 1'
#
loop_
_entity.id
_entity.type
_entity.pdbx_description
1 polymer ?
#
loop_
_entity_poly.entity_id
_entity_poly.type
_entity_poly.pdbx_seq_one_letter_code
_entity_poly.pdbx_strand_id
1 'polypeptide(L)' 'KLNDINKHNDILIEDISYSMKWLTKNNTPNEEKATRQLIEDFQKQRFGTISFDQPTTGVG' A
#
# COMPACT_ATOMS: atom_id res chain seq x y z
N LYS A 1 10.92 8.57 14.78
CA LYS A 1 9.51 8.21 14.50
C LYS A 1 9.06 8.42 13.05
N LEU A 2 9.72 9.23 12.20
CA LEU A 2 9.47 9.20 10.74
C LEU A 2 10.17 7.99 10.06
N ASN A 3 11.39 7.68 10.50
CA ASN A 3 12.18 6.55 9.97
C ASN A 3 11.53 5.18 10.17
N ASP A 4 10.69 5.02 11.20
CA ASP A 4 10.01 3.75 11.46
C ASP A 4 8.88 3.50 10.46
N ILE A 5 8.18 4.55 10.00
CA ILE A 5 7.07 4.40 9.05
C ILE A 5 7.60 4.00 7.66
N ASN A 6 8.69 4.63 7.20
CA ASN A 6 9.31 4.26 5.93
C ASN A 6 9.83 2.81 5.95
N LYS A 7 10.46 2.39 7.06
CA LYS A 7 10.91 0.99 7.21
C LYS A 7 9.78 -0.03 7.13
N HIS A 8 8.59 0.26 7.66
CA HIS A 8 7.48 -0.68 7.64
C HIS A 8 6.75 -0.71 6.29
N ASN A 9 6.73 0.41 5.55
CA ASN A 9 6.09 0.46 4.25
C ASN A 9 6.85 -0.37 3.21
N ASP A 10 8.19 -0.31 3.26
CA ASP A 10 9.05 -1.14 2.39
C ASP A 10 8.82 -2.64 2.64
N ILE A 11 8.63 -3.03 3.91
CA ILE A 11 8.34 -4.43 4.29
C ILE A 11 6.98 -4.89 3.74
N LEU A 12 5.95 -4.04 3.79
CA LEU A 12 4.62 -4.40 3.29
C LEU A 12 4.63 -4.62 1.76
N ILE A 13 5.28 -3.72 1.01
CA ILE A 13 5.38 -3.86 -0.44
C ILE A 13 6.21 -5.08 -0.82
N GLU A 14 7.28 -5.37 -0.08
CA GLU A 14 8.10 -6.57 -0.25
C GLU A 14 7.29 -7.85 -0.03
N ASP A 15 6.58 -7.96 1.11
CA ASP A 15 5.76 -9.14 1.45
C ASP A 15 4.65 -9.40 0.43
N ILE A 16 3.97 -8.33 -0.02
CA ILE A 16 2.94 -8.43 -1.07
C ILE A 16 3.56 -8.89 -2.39
N SER A 17 4.72 -8.34 -2.75
CA SER A 17 5.43 -8.70 -3.97
C SER A 17 5.83 -10.17 -3.98
N TYR A 18 6.34 -10.70 -2.87
CA TYR A 18 6.67 -12.12 -2.75
C TYR A 18 5.42 -13.01 -2.75
N SER A 19 4.40 -12.65 -1.98
CA SER A 19 3.14 -13.42 -1.87
C SER A 19 2.42 -13.54 -3.22
N MET A 20 2.40 -12.45 -3.99
CA MET A 20 1.75 -12.36 -5.30
C MET A 20 2.65 -12.78 -6.46
N LYS A 21 3.91 -13.15 -6.17
CA LYS A 21 4.97 -13.46 -7.16
C LYS A 21 5.17 -12.33 -8.19
N TRP A 22 5.04 -11.09 -7.74
CA TRP A 22 5.35 -9.90 -8.54
C TRP A 22 6.81 -9.55 -8.36
N LEU A 23 7.67 -10.35 -8.99
CA LEU A 23 9.11 -10.21 -8.90
C LEU A 23 9.70 -9.69 -10.21
N THR A 24 10.87 -9.07 -10.11
CA THR A 24 11.69 -8.70 -11.28
C THR A 24 12.38 -9.94 -11.85
N LYS A 25 13.08 -9.78 -12.98
CA LYS A 25 13.90 -10.86 -13.58
C LYS A 25 15.02 -11.37 -12.65
N ASN A 26 15.43 -10.56 -11.68
CA ASN A 26 16.46 -10.90 -10.71
C ASN A 26 15.88 -11.50 -9.42
N ASN A 27 14.60 -11.90 -9.44
CA ASN A 27 13.90 -12.48 -8.30
C ASN A 27 13.79 -11.55 -7.08
N THR A 28 13.91 -10.24 -7.29
CA THR A 28 13.66 -9.21 -6.26
C THR A 28 12.23 -8.69 -6.37
N PRO A 29 11.66 -8.11 -5.30
CA PRO A 29 10.34 -7.47 -5.32
C PRO A 29 10.20 -6.46 -6.46
N ASN A 30 9.09 -6.50 -7.19
CA ASN A 30 8.74 -5.46 -8.17
C ASN A 30 7.81 -4.42 -7.53
N GLU A 31 8.42 -3.47 -6.83
CA GLU A 31 7.72 -2.43 -6.07
C GLU A 31 6.79 -1.58 -6.93
N GLU A 32 7.19 -1.24 -8.17
CA GLU A 32 6.35 -0.45 -9.08
C GLU A 32 5.05 -1.19 -9.39
N LYS A 33 5.14 -2.48 -9.75
CA LYS A 33 3.98 -3.30 -10.04
C LYS A 33 3.09 -3.46 -8.82
N ALA A 34 3.66 -3.76 -7.66
CA ALA A 34 2.92 -3.94 -6.43
C ALA A 34 2.18 -2.65 -6.02
N THR A 35 2.88 -1.52 -6.04
CA THR A 35 2.29 -0.21 -5.71
C THR A 35 1.18 0.17 -6.67
N ARG A 36 1.40 -0.03 -7.99
CA ARG A 36 0.37 0.25 -9.00
C ARG A 36 -0.88 -0.59 -8.79
N GLN A 37 -0.73 -1.87 -8.47
CA GLN A 37 -1.87 -2.74 -8.21
C GLN A 37 -2.64 -2.32 -6.96
N LEU A 38 -1.94 -1.91 -5.89
CA LEU A 38 -2.58 -1.41 -4.67
C LEU A 38 -3.41 -0.14 -4.94
N ILE A 39 -2.88 0.79 -5.73
CA ILE A 39 -3.62 1.99 -6.15
C ILE A 39 -4.86 1.60 -6.98
N GLU A 40 -4.72 0.65 -7.91
CA GLU A 40 -5.83 0.19 -8.73
C GLU A 40 -6.91 -0.51 -7.89
N ASP A 41 -6.52 -1.36 -6.95
CA ASP A 41 -7.44 -2.05 -6.04
C ASP A 41 -8.15 -1.07 -5.11
N PHE A 42 -7.44 -0.01 -4.67
CA PHE A 42 -8.03 1.11 -3.93
C PHE A 42 -9.09 1.85 -4.76
N GLN A 43 -8.76 2.23 -6.00
CA GLN A 43 -9.69 2.91 -6.90
C GLN A 43 -10.92 2.04 -7.25
N LYS A 44 -10.75 0.72 -7.29
CA LYS A 44 -11.83 -0.26 -7.52
C LYS A 44 -12.61 -0.61 -6.25
N GLN A 45 -12.32 0.02 -5.12
CA GLN A 45 -12.97 -0.25 -3.83
C GLN A 45 -12.87 -1.71 -3.38
N ARG A 46 -11.80 -2.43 -3.75
CA ARG A 46 -11.59 -3.83 -3.36
C ARG A 46 -11.31 -4.01 -1.87
N PHE A 47 -10.87 -2.95 -1.21
CA PHE A 47 -10.70 -2.89 0.24
C PHE A 47 -11.97 -2.40 0.98
N GLY A 48 -13.08 -2.22 0.26
CA GLY A 48 -14.28 -1.55 0.75
C GLY A 48 -14.26 -0.04 0.55
N THR A 49 -15.29 0.64 1.05
CA THR A 49 -15.39 2.10 1.00
C THR A 49 -14.40 2.72 1.98
N ILE A 50 -13.45 3.47 1.46
CA ILE A 50 -12.48 4.23 2.24
C ILE A 50 -12.79 5.72 2.04
N SER A 51 -13.00 6.44 3.13
CA SER A 51 -13.15 7.90 3.14
C SER A 51 -11.93 8.52 3.81
N PHE A 52 -11.33 9.51 3.16
CA PHE A 52 -10.22 10.28 3.73
C PHE A 52 -10.68 11.51 4.50
N ASP A 53 -11.96 11.89 4.37
CA ASP A 53 -12.58 12.91 5.21
C ASP A 53 -12.73 12.36 6.64
N GLN A 54 -11.86 12.80 7.53
CA GLN A 54 -12.14 12.68 8.96
C GLN A 54 -13.24 13.69 9.29
N PRO A 55 -14.32 13.30 9.97
CA PRO A 55 -15.29 14.27 10.46
C PRO A 55 -14.52 15.23 11.38
N THR A 56 -14.50 16.52 11.01
CA THR A 56 -14.08 17.55 11.94
C THR A 56 -15.05 17.48 13.11
N THR A 57 -14.56 17.05 14.27
CA THR A 57 -15.29 17.21 15.53
C THR A 57 -15.45 18.71 15.76
N GLY A 58 -16.55 19.27 15.26
CA GLY A 58 -17.02 20.58 15.63
C GLY A 58 -17.43 20.53 17.10
N VAL A 59 -16.54 20.99 17.96
CA VAL A 59 -16.91 21.49 19.29
C VAL A 59 -17.72 22.77 19.06
N GLY A 60 -19.04 22.62 19.07
CA GLY A 60 -19.98 23.72 19.26
C GLY A 60 -20.25 23.98 20.73
#